data_AF-T2IIL7-F1
#
_entry.id   AF-T2IIL7-F1
#
_cell.length_a   1.000
_cell.length_b   1.000
_cell.length_c   1.000
_cell.angle_alpha   90.00
_cell.angle_beta   90.00
_cell.angle_gamma   90.00
#
_symmetry.space_group_name_H-M   'P 1'
#
loop_
_entity.id
_entity.type
_entity.pdbx_description
1 polymer ?
#
loop_
_entity_poly.entity_id
_entity_poly.type
_entity_poly.pdbx_seq_one_letter_code
_entity_poly.pdbx_strand_id
1 'polypeptide(L)'
;MVIAENKREDIESYLGLHSPYYDIPNPARQFFSKKLLRMIPNIHDEPIPILPPKHPLKKKKLDLQNAFLRSIAPCHIEYLKNMGVTASFNISLLKENKLWGLIACHHYSPKYVIYEIRKICELLGEIFSLKLMYEEEKSFRQYRQTIKEIKKRIKEELSKNKNKHDFIDNIIQKNGDSFLKLISARGIAICLDNKIYVKGNTPKKKQIKALINDFLLPKKKDVFLQIFSQSHILFPEKLKKLLQEF
;
A
#
# COMPACT_ATOMS: atom_id res chain seq x y z
N MET A 1 -8.87 0.73 -0.24
CA MET A 1 -8.98 2.20 -0.35
C MET A 1 -9.42 2.52 -1.76
N VAL A 2 -10.46 3.33 -1.92
CA VAL A 2 -10.85 3.92 -3.21
C VAL A 2 -10.13 5.24 -3.37
N ILE A 3 -9.22 5.32 -4.35
CA ILE A 3 -8.33 6.49 -4.53
C ILE A 3 -8.79 7.46 -5.61
N ALA A 4 -9.70 7.02 -6.47
CA ALA A 4 -10.32 7.80 -7.52
C ALA A 4 -11.69 7.20 -7.82
N GLU A 5 -12.65 8.04 -8.17
CA GLU A 5 -14.01 7.64 -8.49
C GLU A 5 -14.59 8.57 -9.56
N ASN A 6 -15.40 8.02 -10.46
CA ASN A 6 -16.29 8.76 -11.32
C ASN A 6 -17.64 8.04 -11.31
N LYS A 7 -18.71 8.76 -10.96
CA LYS A 7 -20.04 8.21 -10.74
C LYS A 7 -21.12 9.19 -11.23
N ARG A 8 -22.34 8.69 -11.37
CA ARG A 8 -23.53 9.54 -11.54
C ARG A 8 -23.81 10.31 -10.24
N GLU A 9 -24.46 11.47 -10.35
CA GLU A 9 -24.64 12.40 -9.22
C GLU A 9 -25.48 11.81 -8.08
N ASP A 10 -26.51 11.02 -8.43
CA ASP A 10 -27.49 10.38 -7.54
C ASP A 10 -26.98 9.14 -6.80
N ILE A 11 -25.77 8.66 -7.08
CA ILE A 11 -25.18 7.48 -6.43
C ILE A 11 -24.34 7.91 -5.23
N GLU A 12 -24.34 7.17 -4.13
CA GLU A 12 -23.44 7.44 -3.00
C GLU A 12 -21.96 7.28 -3.40
N SER A 13 -21.10 8.17 -2.90
CA SER A 13 -19.66 8.11 -3.21
C SER A 13 -18.93 7.12 -2.32
N TYR A 14 -18.05 6.32 -2.92
CA TYR A 14 -17.12 5.46 -2.19
C TYR A 14 -15.70 6.04 -2.10
N LEU A 15 -15.46 7.25 -2.62
CA LEU A 15 -14.15 7.87 -2.62
C LEU A 15 -13.58 8.00 -1.19
N GLY A 16 -12.34 7.56 -1.00
CA GLY A 16 -11.65 7.59 0.29
C GLY A 16 -12.00 6.44 1.24
N LEU A 17 -13.03 5.63 0.96
CA LEU A 17 -13.36 4.49 1.82
C LEU A 17 -12.29 3.41 1.77
N HIS A 18 -12.03 2.82 2.94
CA HIS A 18 -11.11 1.70 3.11
C HIS A 18 -11.89 0.40 3.29
N SER A 19 -12.03 -0.36 2.22
CA SER A 19 -12.52 -1.73 2.31
C SER A 19 -11.54 -2.62 3.08
N PRO A 20 -12.02 -3.43 4.03
CA PRO A 20 -11.18 -4.40 4.73
C PRO A 20 -10.57 -5.45 3.80
N TYR A 21 -9.47 -6.06 4.22
CA TYR A 21 -8.72 -7.02 3.39
C TYR A 21 -9.51 -8.30 3.03
N TYR A 22 -10.58 -8.59 3.78
CA TYR A 22 -11.39 -9.78 3.62
C TYR A 22 -12.48 -9.64 2.53
N ASP A 23 -12.80 -8.42 2.08
CA ASP A 23 -13.77 -8.19 1.00
C ASP A 23 -13.31 -8.77 -0.34
N ILE A 24 -11.99 -8.87 -0.55
CA ILE A 24 -11.40 -9.55 -1.70
C ILE A 24 -10.48 -10.66 -1.17
N PRO A 25 -10.99 -11.88 -0.95
CA PRO A 25 -10.22 -12.94 -0.30
C PRO A 25 -9.01 -13.39 -1.16
N ASN A 26 -8.03 -14.05 -0.52
CA ASN A 26 -6.79 -14.51 -1.18
C ASN A 26 -7.01 -15.23 -2.53
N PRO A 27 -7.96 -16.19 -2.64
CA PRO A 27 -8.22 -16.84 -3.93
C PRO A 27 -8.70 -15.88 -5.03
N ALA A 28 -9.49 -14.86 -4.67
CA ALA A 28 -9.95 -13.84 -5.60
C ALA A 28 -8.77 -12.95 -6.05
N ARG A 29 -7.89 -12.54 -5.13
CA ARG A 29 -6.66 -11.80 -5.47
C ARG A 29 -5.76 -12.59 -6.42
N GLN A 30 -5.56 -13.88 -6.17
CA GLN A 30 -4.79 -14.75 -7.06
C GLN A 30 -5.43 -14.90 -8.45
N PHE A 31 -6.76 -14.96 -8.51
CA PHE A 31 -7.48 -14.93 -9.78
C PHE A 31 -7.19 -13.64 -10.54
N PHE A 32 -7.31 -12.46 -9.90
CA PHE A 32 -7.08 -11.17 -10.55
C PHE A 32 -5.60 -10.92 -10.90
N SER A 33 -4.64 -11.54 -10.21
CA SER A 33 -3.24 -11.53 -10.64
C SER A 33 -2.99 -12.28 -11.96
N LYS A 34 -3.87 -13.22 -12.34
CA LYS A 34 -3.76 -14.02 -13.58
C LYS A 34 -4.76 -13.59 -14.66
N LYS A 35 -5.87 -12.97 -14.27
CA LYS A 35 -6.93 -12.51 -15.16
C LYS A 35 -7.07 -11.01 -15.03
N LEU A 36 -6.74 -10.33 -16.11
CA LEU A 36 -6.80 -8.88 -16.21
C LEU A 36 -8.22 -8.35 -16.23
N LEU A 37 -9.22 -9.20 -16.48
CA LEU A 37 -10.59 -8.74 -16.64
C LEU A 37 -11.59 -9.78 -16.15
N ARG A 38 -12.65 -9.29 -15.49
CA ARG A 38 -13.85 -10.07 -15.17
C ARG A 38 -15.10 -9.24 -15.41
N MET A 39 -16.09 -9.84 -16.06
CA MET A 39 -17.41 -9.23 -16.27
C MET A 39 -18.51 -10.08 -15.62
N ILE A 40 -19.47 -9.40 -15.02
CA ILE A 40 -20.73 -9.93 -14.50
C ILE A 40 -21.83 -9.05 -15.10
N PRO A 41 -22.53 -9.50 -16.16
CA PRO A 41 -23.55 -8.71 -16.82
C PRO A 41 -24.81 -8.52 -15.97
N ASN A 42 -25.16 -9.54 -15.20
CA ASN A 42 -26.31 -9.54 -14.31
C ASN A 42 -26.05 -10.52 -13.15
N ILE A 43 -26.17 -10.05 -11.92
CA ILE A 43 -26.01 -10.89 -10.72
C ILE A 43 -27.26 -11.73 -10.40
N HIS A 44 -28.38 -11.45 -11.06
CA HIS A 44 -29.65 -12.15 -10.86
C HIS A 44 -29.83 -13.35 -11.81
N ASP A 45 -28.90 -13.55 -12.76
CA ASP A 45 -28.97 -14.69 -13.69
C ASP A 45 -28.78 -16.02 -12.95
N GLU A 46 -29.61 -17.00 -13.27
CA GLU A 46 -29.48 -18.35 -12.73
C GLU A 46 -28.26 -19.08 -13.32
N PRO A 47 -27.39 -19.68 -12.49
CA PRO A 47 -26.25 -20.44 -12.97
C PRO A 47 -26.68 -21.68 -13.78
N ILE A 48 -26.23 -21.76 -15.03
CA ILE A 48 -26.47 -22.94 -15.88
C ILE A 48 -25.40 -24.01 -15.58
N PRO A 49 -25.78 -25.25 -15.22
CA PRO A 49 -24.83 -26.30 -14.90
C PRO A 49 -24.14 -26.83 -16.17
N ILE A 50 -22.84 -27.13 -16.06
CA ILE A 50 -22.10 -27.84 -17.12
C ILE A 50 -22.36 -29.34 -16.99
N LEU A 51 -22.74 -29.98 -18.10
CA LEU A 51 -22.99 -31.41 -18.19
C LEU A 51 -21.96 -32.09 -19.12
N PRO A 52 -21.22 -33.11 -18.66
CA PRO A 52 -21.17 -33.64 -17.31
C PRO A 52 -20.41 -32.70 -16.33
N PRO A 53 -20.71 -32.75 -15.02
CA PRO A 53 -20.09 -31.86 -14.02
C PRO A 53 -18.61 -32.14 -13.75
N LYS A 54 -18.10 -33.29 -14.23
CA LYS A 54 -16.71 -33.71 -14.10
C LYS A 54 -16.13 -33.97 -15.49
N HIS A 55 -14.84 -33.71 -15.62
CA HIS A 55 -14.09 -34.01 -16.84
C HIS A 55 -14.23 -35.51 -17.18
N PRO A 56 -14.69 -35.88 -18.40
CA PRO A 56 -14.98 -37.27 -18.77
C PRO A 56 -13.79 -38.21 -18.56
N LEU A 57 -12.60 -37.79 -19.00
CA LEU A 57 -11.36 -38.58 -18.87
C LEU A 57 -10.74 -38.53 -17.46
N LYS A 58 -10.62 -37.34 -16.87
CA LYS A 58 -9.89 -37.15 -15.60
C LYS A 58 -10.73 -37.44 -14.35
N LYS A 59 -12.06 -37.59 -14.48
CA LYS A 59 -13.03 -37.78 -13.39
C LYS A 59 -12.93 -36.72 -12.26
N LYS A 60 -12.35 -35.54 -12.54
CA LYS A 60 -12.19 -34.40 -11.62
C LYS A 60 -13.11 -33.25 -12.02
N LYS A 61 -13.39 -32.33 -11.08
CA LYS A 61 -14.13 -31.09 -11.37
C LYS A 61 -13.40 -30.29 -12.46
N LEU A 62 -14.16 -29.61 -13.30
CA LEU A 62 -13.61 -28.72 -14.33
C LEU A 62 -12.93 -27.52 -13.66
N ASP A 63 -11.69 -27.22 -14.08
CA ASP A 63 -11.03 -25.99 -13.69
C ASP A 63 -11.50 -24.84 -14.59
N LEU A 64 -12.39 -24.01 -14.05
CA LEU A 64 -12.98 -22.89 -14.76
C LEU A 64 -12.22 -21.57 -14.51
N GLN A 65 -11.04 -21.59 -13.88
CA GLN A 65 -10.28 -20.37 -13.59
C GLN A 65 -10.04 -19.51 -14.85
N ASN A 66 -9.93 -20.15 -16.02
CA ASN A 66 -9.73 -19.47 -17.29
C ASN A 66 -11.01 -19.20 -18.10
N ALA A 67 -12.15 -19.71 -17.66
CA ALA A 67 -13.41 -19.54 -18.37
C ALA A 67 -14.00 -18.16 -18.12
N PHE A 68 -14.28 -17.43 -19.20
CA PHE A 68 -14.85 -16.09 -19.13
C PHE A 68 -16.26 -16.08 -18.53
N LEU A 69 -17.08 -17.07 -18.89
CA LEU A 69 -18.46 -17.23 -18.42
C LEU A 69 -18.58 -17.96 -17.07
N ARG A 70 -17.47 -18.07 -16.31
CA ARG A 70 -17.50 -18.74 -15.02
C ARG A 70 -18.46 -18.02 -14.07
N SER A 71 -19.37 -18.79 -13.48
CA SER A 71 -20.33 -18.30 -12.49
C SER A 71 -19.66 -17.65 -11.26
N ILE A 72 -20.46 -16.87 -10.54
CA ILE A 72 -20.05 -16.00 -9.44
C ILE A 72 -20.16 -16.77 -8.12
N ALA A 73 -19.26 -16.47 -7.19
CA ALA A 73 -19.38 -17.04 -5.85
C ALA A 73 -20.62 -16.47 -5.15
N PRO A 74 -21.46 -17.28 -4.47
CA PRO A 74 -22.69 -16.79 -3.82
C PRO A 74 -22.48 -15.62 -2.86
N CYS A 75 -21.42 -15.65 -2.04
CA CYS A 75 -21.09 -14.55 -1.14
C CYS A 75 -20.80 -13.23 -1.87
N HIS A 76 -20.24 -13.29 -3.10
CA HIS A 76 -20.01 -12.09 -3.89
C HIS A 76 -21.30 -11.58 -4.56
N ILE A 77 -22.25 -12.47 -4.88
CA ILE A 77 -23.59 -12.07 -5.31
C ILE A 77 -24.28 -11.29 -4.18
N GLU A 78 -24.28 -11.82 -2.96
CA GLU A 78 -24.86 -11.15 -1.79
C GLU A 78 -24.21 -9.79 -1.51
N TYR A 79 -22.88 -9.72 -1.59
CA TYR A 79 -22.15 -8.46 -1.48
C TYR A 79 -22.62 -7.41 -2.51
N LEU A 80 -22.72 -7.79 -3.79
CA LEU A 80 -23.18 -6.88 -4.84
C LEU A 80 -24.66 -6.47 -4.67
N LYS A 81 -25.51 -7.40 -4.20
CA LYS A 81 -26.91 -7.09 -3.84
C LYS A 81 -27.01 -6.05 -2.74
N ASN A 82 -26.20 -6.18 -1.68
CA ASN A 82 -26.19 -5.23 -0.58
C ASN A 82 -25.74 -3.82 -1.02
N MET A 83 -24.94 -3.73 -2.08
CA MET A 83 -24.55 -2.46 -2.70
C MET A 83 -25.57 -1.95 -3.75
N GLY A 84 -26.66 -2.68 -4.03
CA GLY A 84 -27.60 -2.37 -5.11
C GLY A 84 -27.04 -2.59 -6.52
N VAL A 85 -25.87 -3.21 -6.66
CA VAL A 85 -25.19 -3.39 -7.95
C VAL A 85 -25.77 -4.58 -8.70
N THR A 86 -26.21 -4.36 -9.95
CA THR A 86 -26.73 -5.42 -10.82
C THR A 86 -25.67 -6.00 -11.76
N ALA A 87 -24.75 -5.16 -12.25
CA ALA A 87 -23.66 -5.57 -13.13
C ALA A 87 -22.32 -5.07 -12.61
N SER A 88 -21.27 -5.87 -12.75
CA SER A 88 -19.93 -5.55 -12.29
C SER A 88 -18.89 -5.88 -13.36
N PHE A 89 -17.91 -5.00 -13.54
CA PHE A 89 -16.82 -5.17 -14.49
C PHE A 89 -15.52 -4.69 -13.84
N ASN A 90 -14.56 -5.58 -13.73
CA ASN A 90 -13.30 -5.32 -13.03
C ASN A 90 -12.12 -5.50 -13.99
N ILE A 91 -11.19 -4.55 -13.95
CA ILE A 91 -9.90 -4.61 -14.64
C ILE A 91 -8.79 -4.66 -13.59
N SER A 92 -7.89 -5.62 -13.71
CA SER A 92 -6.76 -5.78 -12.79
C SER A 92 -5.62 -4.85 -13.16
N LEU A 93 -5.08 -4.16 -12.16
CA LEU A 93 -3.85 -3.39 -12.27
C LEU A 93 -2.71 -4.19 -11.63
N LEU A 94 -1.66 -4.44 -12.39
CA LEU A 94 -0.56 -5.30 -11.97
C LEU A 94 0.72 -4.49 -11.75
N LYS A 95 1.48 -4.87 -10.73
CA LYS A 95 2.86 -4.43 -10.53
C LYS A 95 3.72 -5.67 -10.34
N GLU A 96 4.70 -5.89 -11.21
CA GLU A 96 5.59 -7.06 -11.15
C GLU A 96 4.82 -8.40 -11.03
N ASN A 97 3.78 -8.58 -11.86
CA ASN A 97 2.87 -9.75 -11.84
C ASN A 97 2.09 -9.98 -10.53
N LYS A 98 2.04 -8.99 -9.64
CA LYS A 98 1.20 -8.99 -8.44
C LYS A 98 0.07 -7.99 -8.61
N LEU A 99 -1.12 -8.36 -8.12
CA LEU A 99 -2.27 -7.45 -8.08
C LEU A 99 -1.92 -6.22 -7.22
N TRP A 100 -1.83 -5.07 -7.87
CA TRP A 100 -1.66 -3.77 -7.21
C TRP A 100 -3.01 -3.18 -6.81
N GLY A 101 -4.00 -3.30 -7.69
CA GLY A 101 -5.35 -2.78 -7.47
C GLY A 101 -6.33 -3.21 -8.57
N LEU A 102 -7.54 -2.66 -8.51
CA LEU A 102 -8.60 -2.91 -9.49
C LEU A 102 -9.17 -1.57 -9.96
N ILE A 103 -9.51 -1.49 -11.25
CA ILE A 103 -10.51 -0.55 -11.75
C ILE A 103 -11.85 -1.30 -11.65
N ALA A 104 -12.69 -0.90 -10.69
CA ALA A 104 -13.99 -1.51 -10.46
C ALA A 104 -15.10 -0.64 -11.05
N CYS A 105 -15.88 -1.20 -11.97
CA CYS A 105 -17.03 -0.56 -12.58
C CYS A 105 -18.30 -1.25 -12.11
N HIS A 106 -19.29 -0.46 -11.69
CA HIS A 106 -20.59 -0.96 -11.25
C HIS A 106 -21.72 -0.35 -12.10
N HIS A 107 -22.77 -1.15 -12.32
CA HIS A 107 -24.02 -0.68 -12.92
C HIS A 107 -25.22 -1.19 -12.13
N TYR A 108 -26.24 -0.34 -12.03
CA TYR A 108 -27.46 -0.59 -11.24
C TYR A 108 -28.59 -1.21 -12.10
N SER A 109 -28.24 -1.67 -13.30
CA SER A 109 -29.09 -2.46 -14.18
C SER A 109 -28.22 -3.47 -14.96
N PRO A 110 -28.80 -4.50 -15.60
CA PRO A 110 -28.04 -5.45 -16.39
C PRO A 110 -27.23 -4.74 -17.48
N LYS A 111 -25.95 -5.06 -17.59
CA LYS A 111 -25.07 -4.44 -18.58
C LYS A 111 -24.02 -5.40 -19.09
N TYR A 112 -24.17 -5.78 -20.35
CA TYR A 112 -23.15 -6.54 -21.07
C TYR A 112 -22.17 -5.59 -21.77
N VAL A 113 -20.87 -5.85 -21.62
CA VAL A 113 -19.79 -5.12 -22.31
C VAL A 113 -19.27 -6.01 -23.43
N ILE A 114 -19.35 -5.58 -24.69
CA ILE A 114 -18.93 -6.37 -25.86
C ILE A 114 -17.41 -6.63 -25.89
N TYR A 115 -16.99 -7.66 -26.61
CA TYR A 115 -15.61 -8.17 -26.59
C TYR A 115 -14.57 -7.11 -26.95
N GLU A 116 -14.85 -6.29 -27.95
CA GLU A 116 -13.98 -5.24 -28.48
C GLU A 116 -13.67 -4.21 -27.39
N ILE A 117 -14.71 -3.74 -26.70
CA ILE A 117 -14.57 -2.80 -25.57
C ILE A 117 -13.79 -3.45 -24.42
N ARG A 118 -14.05 -4.73 -24.13
CA ARG A 118 -13.30 -5.46 -23.10
C ARG A 118 -11.81 -5.53 -23.43
N LYS A 119 -11.44 -5.74 -24.70
CA LYS A 119 -10.04 -5.76 -25.13
C LYS A 119 -9.37 -4.40 -25.04
N ILE A 120 -10.09 -3.33 -25.36
CA ILE A 120 -9.60 -1.96 -25.15
C ILE A 120 -9.38 -1.70 -23.65
N CYS A 121 -10.33 -2.08 -22.79
CA CYS A 121 -10.20 -1.96 -21.34
C CYS A 121 -9.02 -2.76 -20.78
N GLU A 122 -8.79 -3.97 -21.27
CA GLU A 122 -7.65 -4.82 -20.90
C GLU A 122 -6.32 -4.10 -21.24
N LEU A 123 -6.17 -3.60 -22.47
CA LEU A 123 -5.01 -2.82 -22.90
C LEU A 123 -4.81 -1.54 -22.07
N LEU A 124 -5.89 -0.80 -21.79
CA LEU A 124 -5.81 0.40 -20.95
C LEU A 124 -5.37 0.07 -19.52
N GLY A 125 -5.81 -1.06 -18.96
CA GLY A 125 -5.34 -1.54 -17.66
C GLY A 125 -3.83 -1.84 -17.65
N GLU A 126 -3.31 -2.43 -18.72
CA GLU A 126 -1.87 -2.67 -18.88
C GLU A 126 -1.07 -1.38 -19.00
N ILE A 127 -1.50 -0.45 -19.87
CA ILE A 127 -0.87 0.86 -20.04
C ILE A 127 -0.87 1.64 -18.73
N PHE A 128 -2.00 1.64 -18.00
CA PHE A 128 -2.12 2.29 -16.71
C PHE A 128 -1.18 1.67 -15.68
N SER A 129 -1.08 0.33 -15.65
CA SER A 129 -0.16 -0.40 -14.78
C SER A 129 1.31 0.00 -15.02
N LEU A 130 1.71 0.11 -16.29
CA LEU A 130 3.05 0.58 -16.67
C LEU A 130 3.29 2.04 -16.24
N LYS A 131 2.31 2.92 -16.48
CA LYS A 131 2.41 4.34 -16.09
C LYS A 131 2.51 4.50 -14.58
N LEU A 132 1.74 3.73 -13.82
CA LEU A 132 1.79 3.71 -12.36
C LEU A 132 3.19 3.32 -11.86
N MET A 133 3.76 2.24 -12.41
CA MET A 133 5.12 1.81 -12.08
C MET A 133 6.16 2.90 -12.38
N TYR A 134 6.02 3.57 -13.54
CA TYR A 134 6.90 4.65 -13.94
C TYR A 134 6.84 5.86 -12.99
N GLU A 135 5.64 6.29 -12.58
CA GLU A 135 5.48 7.42 -11.65
C GLU A 135 6.02 7.10 -10.25
N GLU A 136 5.81 5.88 -9.77
CA GLU A 136 6.38 5.42 -8.50
C GLU A 136 7.91 5.40 -8.55
N GLU A 137 8.50 4.87 -9.63
CA GLU A 137 9.94 4.84 -9.83
C GLU A 137 10.52 6.26 -9.97
N LYS A 138 9.80 7.18 -10.64
CA LYS A 138 10.18 8.59 -10.77
C LYS A 138 10.23 9.28 -9.41
N SER A 139 9.21 9.11 -8.58
CA SER A 139 9.20 9.63 -7.21
C SER A 139 10.35 9.08 -6.38
N PHE A 140 10.60 7.77 -6.48
CA PHE A 140 11.70 7.13 -5.77
C PHE A 140 13.08 7.55 -6.29
N ARG A 141 13.23 7.83 -7.59
CA ARG A 141 14.45 8.42 -8.17
C ARG A 141 14.73 9.79 -7.56
N GLN A 142 13.73 10.67 -7.49
CA GLN A 142 13.87 12.00 -6.88
C GLN A 142 14.29 11.86 -5.40
N TYR A 143 13.64 10.98 -4.65
CA TYR A 143 14.00 10.70 -3.27
C TYR A 143 15.45 10.22 -3.12
N ARG A 144 15.90 9.29 -3.98
CA ARG A 144 17.29 8.80 -4.00
C ARG A 144 18.29 9.89 -4.37
N GLN A 145 17.94 10.80 -5.28
CA GLN A 145 18.75 11.96 -5.65
C GLN A 145 18.99 12.86 -4.42
N THR A 146 17.91 13.20 -3.70
CA THR A 146 17.98 14.00 -2.47
C THR A 146 18.85 13.32 -1.41
N ILE A 147 18.73 11.99 -1.23
CA ILE A 147 19.61 11.23 -0.33
C ILE A 147 21.09 11.36 -0.74
N LYS A 148 21.39 11.21 -2.04
CA LYS A 148 22.77 11.32 -2.54
C LYS A 148 23.35 12.70 -2.28
N GLU A 149 22.58 13.76 -2.49
CA GLU A 149 23.00 15.15 -2.22
C GLU A 149 23.28 15.39 -0.74
N ILE A 150 22.37 14.94 0.14
CA ILE A 150 22.56 15.03 1.59
C ILE A 150 23.82 14.25 2.00
N LYS A 151 23.99 13.00 1.54
CA LYS A 151 25.20 12.20 1.83
C LYS A 151 26.48 12.90 1.37
N LYS A 152 26.47 13.54 0.20
CA LYS A 152 27.61 14.32 -0.30
C LYS A 152 27.95 15.47 0.65
N ARG A 153 26.96 16.25 1.07
CA ARG A 153 27.14 17.36 2.03
C ARG A 153 27.69 16.89 3.38
N ILE A 154 27.17 15.78 3.93
CA ILE A 154 27.68 15.17 5.16
C ILE A 154 29.16 14.81 5.01
N LYS A 155 29.53 14.18 3.88
CA LYS A 155 30.92 13.78 3.62
C LYS A 155 31.85 15.00 3.49
N GLU A 156 31.39 16.08 2.86
CA GLU A 156 32.14 17.34 2.76
C GLU A 156 32.35 18.00 4.14
N GLU A 157 31.34 18.02 5.00
CA GLU A 157 31.45 18.54 6.37
C GLU A 157 32.34 17.66 7.26
N LEU A 158 32.33 16.33 7.08
CA LEU A 158 33.26 15.40 7.74
C LEU A 158 34.72 15.74 7.40
N SER A 159 35.02 16.04 6.14
CA SER A 159 36.39 16.36 5.70
C SER A 159 36.90 17.69 6.25
N LYS A 160 36.02 18.64 6.57
CA LYS A 160 36.39 19.98 7.07
C LYS A 160 36.59 20.03 8.58
N ASN A 161 35.86 19.21 9.34
CA ASN A 161 35.83 19.27 10.80
C ASN A 161 36.52 18.06 11.42
N LYS A 162 37.69 18.26 12.06
CA LYS A 162 38.42 17.19 12.77
C LYS A 162 37.77 16.82 14.12
N ASN A 163 36.96 17.70 14.71
CA ASN A 163 36.24 17.44 15.95
C ASN A 163 34.86 16.82 15.66
N LYS A 164 34.61 15.64 16.25
CA LYS A 164 33.37 14.89 16.09
C LYS A 164 32.13 15.64 16.61
N HIS A 165 32.27 16.43 17.67
CA HIS A 165 31.14 17.15 18.25
C HIS A 165 30.73 18.36 17.42
N ASP A 166 31.70 19.16 16.96
CA ASP A 166 31.46 20.32 16.10
C ASP A 166 30.84 19.89 14.77
N PHE A 167 31.26 18.73 14.26
CA PHE A 167 30.65 18.11 13.09
C PHE A 167 29.15 17.81 13.27
N ILE A 168 28.75 17.18 14.39
CA ILE A 168 27.33 16.85 14.64
C ILE A 168 26.50 18.12 14.84
N ASP A 169 27.01 19.11 15.57
CA ASP A 169 26.34 20.40 15.74
C ASP A 169 26.12 21.09 14.40
N ASN A 170 27.15 21.16 13.55
CA ASN A 170 27.07 21.77 12.23
C ASN A 170 26.06 21.05 11.32
N ILE A 171 26.04 19.71 11.33
CA ILE A 171 25.08 18.93 10.53
C ILE A 171 23.65 19.16 11.00
N ILE A 172 23.41 19.15 12.30
CA ILE A 172 22.05 19.32 12.83
C ILE A 172 21.54 20.74 12.55
N GLN A 173 22.41 21.75 12.65
CA GLN A 173 22.05 23.12 12.35
C GLN A 173 21.82 23.35 10.85
N LYS A 174 22.73 22.90 9.98
CA LYS A 174 22.67 23.16 8.53
C LYS A 174 21.74 22.23 7.77
N ASN A 175 21.63 20.96 8.20
CA ASN A 175 20.94 19.91 7.46
C ASN A 175 19.78 19.28 8.24
N GLY A 176 19.58 19.61 9.51
CA GLY A 176 18.51 19.07 10.36
C GLY A 176 17.15 19.10 9.70
N ASP A 177 16.75 20.24 9.13
CA ASP A 177 15.45 20.41 8.49
C ASP A 177 15.33 19.61 7.18
N SER A 178 16.43 19.44 6.44
CA SER A 178 16.45 18.56 5.26
C SER A 178 16.30 17.09 5.65
N PHE A 179 16.91 16.64 6.75
CA PHE A 179 16.71 15.27 7.25
C PHE A 179 15.26 15.06 7.66
N LEU A 180 14.70 15.94 8.48
CA LEU A 180 13.32 15.82 8.95
C LEU A 180 12.33 15.72 7.78
N LYS A 181 12.49 16.57 6.76
CA LYS A 181 11.69 16.49 5.52
C LYS A 181 11.89 15.17 4.79
N LEU A 182 13.12 14.71 4.65
CA LEU A 182 13.45 13.48 3.94
C LEU A 182 12.77 12.26 4.58
N ILE A 183 12.89 12.09 5.90
CA ILE A 183 12.29 10.95 6.61
C ILE A 183 10.84 11.20 7.04
N SER A 184 10.23 12.30 6.59
CA SER A 184 8.89 12.75 7.04
C SER A 184 8.73 12.72 8.56
N ALA A 185 9.79 13.06 9.29
CA ALA A 185 9.82 13.02 10.75
C ALA A 185 9.62 14.41 11.34
N ARG A 186 9.01 14.46 12.53
CA ARG A 186 8.84 15.71 13.28
C ARG A 186 10.07 16.07 14.12
N GLY A 187 10.92 15.08 14.45
CA GLY A 187 12.14 15.31 15.23
C GLY A 187 13.20 14.24 15.00
N ILE A 188 14.44 14.61 15.29
CA ILE A 188 15.64 13.76 15.19
C ILE A 188 16.51 13.94 16.43
N ALA A 189 17.06 12.83 16.93
CA ALA A 189 18.03 12.82 18.01
C ALA A 189 19.27 12.03 17.60
N ILE A 190 20.45 12.62 17.79
CA ILE A 190 21.75 11.97 17.59
C ILE A 190 22.43 11.85 18.94
N CYS A 191 22.76 10.62 19.34
CA CYS A 191 23.54 10.35 20.54
C CYS A 191 24.95 9.94 20.13
N LEU A 192 25.94 10.75 20.49
CA LEU A 192 27.35 10.44 20.29
C LEU A 192 28.06 10.54 21.62
N ASP A 193 28.72 9.45 22.01
CA ASP A 193 29.28 9.26 23.34
C ASP A 193 28.20 9.52 24.42
N ASN A 194 28.37 10.55 25.25
CA ASN A 194 27.39 10.96 26.27
C ASN A 194 26.59 12.23 25.93
N LYS A 195 26.78 12.81 24.74
CA LYS A 195 26.08 14.01 24.29
C LYS A 195 24.90 13.63 23.40
N ILE A 196 23.78 14.29 23.66
CA ILE A 196 22.55 14.17 22.86
C ILE A 196 22.28 15.50 22.18
N TYR A 197 22.18 15.41 20.87
CA TYR A 197 21.80 16.49 19.98
C TYR A 197 20.40 16.23 19.45
N VAL A 198 19.57 17.26 19.38
CA VAL A 198 18.17 17.15 18.99
C VAL A 198 17.78 18.29 18.05
N LYS A 199 16.83 18.02 17.14
CA LYS A 199 16.20 19.03 16.27
C LYS A 199 14.76 18.63 15.99
N GLY A 200 13.88 19.61 15.93
CA GLY A 200 12.44 19.42 15.75
C GLY A 200 11.75 19.00 17.04
N ASN A 201 10.58 18.38 16.90
CA ASN A 201 9.79 17.89 18.02
C ASN A 201 10.31 16.52 18.48
N THR A 202 11.04 16.50 19.60
CA THR A 202 11.65 15.29 20.17
C THR A 202 11.33 15.16 21.66
N PRO A 203 11.30 13.94 22.21
CA PRO A 203 11.27 13.75 23.66
C PRO A 203 12.43 14.45 24.38
N LYS A 204 12.27 14.69 25.68
CA LYS A 204 13.32 15.32 26.50
C LYS A 204 14.59 14.46 26.49
N LYS A 205 15.78 15.07 26.61
CA LYS A 205 17.07 14.35 26.61
C LYS A 205 17.13 13.19 27.62
N LYS A 206 16.50 13.33 28.80
CA LYS A 206 16.40 12.25 29.81
C LYS A 206 15.59 11.05 29.29
N GLN A 207 14.48 11.32 28.61
CA GLN A 207 13.62 10.31 28.01
C GLN A 207 14.33 9.59 26.84
N ILE A 208 15.08 10.34 26.01
CA ILE A 208 15.91 9.77 24.94
C ILE A 208 17.00 8.85 25.51
N LYS A 209 17.69 9.24 26.59
CA LYS A 209 18.69 8.38 27.26
C LYS A 209 18.07 7.06 27.73
N ALA A 210 16.90 7.13 28.37
CA ALA A 210 16.19 5.94 28.82
C ALA A 210 15.81 5.04 27.63
N LEU A 211 15.30 5.60 26.53
CA LEU A 211 14.99 4.82 25.33
C LEU A 211 16.22 4.10 24.74
N ILE A 212 17.37 4.78 24.69
CA ILE A 212 18.61 4.17 24.18
C ILE A 212 19.05 3.01 25.07
N ASN A 213 19.17 3.25 26.38
CA ASN A 213 19.71 2.27 27.32
C ASN A 213 18.76 1.10 27.58
N ASP A 214 17.48 1.40 27.81
CA ASP A 214 16.51 0.40 28.27
C ASP A 214 15.94 -0.43 27.11
N PHE A 215 16.03 0.07 25.86
CA PHE A 215 15.33 -0.54 24.72
C PHE A 215 16.15 -0.74 23.45
N LEU A 216 16.96 0.23 23.03
CA LEU A 216 17.71 0.11 21.76
C LEU A 216 18.99 -0.73 21.90
N LEU A 217 19.81 -0.48 22.91
CA LEU A 217 21.06 -1.23 23.14
C LEU A 217 20.86 -2.74 23.30
N PRO A 218 19.83 -3.23 24.02
CA PRO A 218 19.61 -4.68 24.16
C PRO A 218 19.25 -5.40 22.85
N LYS A 219 18.71 -4.70 21.85
CA LYS A 219 18.17 -5.33 20.63
C LYS A 219 19.20 -5.68 19.56
N LYS A 220 20.42 -5.12 19.61
CA LYS A 220 21.53 -5.39 18.67
C LYS A 220 21.12 -5.47 17.18
N LYS A 221 20.31 -4.52 16.70
CA LYS A 221 19.92 -4.41 15.28
C LYS A 221 20.54 -3.14 14.68
N ASP A 222 20.97 -3.22 13.43
CA ASP A 222 21.52 -2.07 12.69
C ASP A 222 20.46 -0.98 12.44
N VAL A 223 19.21 -1.39 12.22
CA VAL A 223 18.07 -0.49 12.02
C VAL A 223 16.85 -1.04 12.74
N PHE A 224 16.15 -0.17 13.46
CA PHE A 224 14.87 -0.47 14.12
C PHE A 224 13.79 0.48 13.58
N LEU A 225 12.72 -0.08 13.02
CA LEU A 225 11.58 0.67 12.51
C LEU A 225 10.29 0.10 13.12
N GLN A 226 9.43 0.97 13.64
CA GLN A 226 8.13 0.59 14.18
C GLN A 226 7.08 1.62 13.76
N ILE A 227 5.99 1.13 13.17
CA ILE A 227 4.86 1.93 12.72
C ILE A 227 3.77 1.85 13.79
N PHE A 228 3.31 3.00 14.29
CA PHE A 228 2.19 3.07 15.22
C PHE A 228 0.89 3.18 14.43
N SER A 229 0.13 2.09 14.32
CA SER A 229 -1.32 2.16 14.10
C SER A 229 -2.00 1.87 15.44
N GLN A 230 -3.21 2.39 15.64
CA GLN A 230 -3.96 2.36 16.92
C GLN A 230 -4.24 0.95 17.50
N SER A 231 -3.77 -0.12 16.88
CA SER A 231 -3.89 -1.50 17.36
C SER A 231 -2.64 -1.94 18.12
N HIS A 232 -2.81 -2.17 19.41
CA HIS A 232 -2.00 -2.92 20.38
C HIS A 232 -0.71 -3.63 19.91
N ILE A 233 0.31 -3.59 20.80
CA ILE A 233 1.58 -4.39 20.87
C ILE A 233 2.82 -3.60 20.34
N LEU A 234 4.04 -3.53 20.91
CA LEU A 234 4.79 -4.13 22.04
C LEU A 234 5.79 -3.02 22.49
N PHE A 235 5.43 -2.20 23.47
CA PHE A 235 6.40 -1.33 24.17
C PHE A 235 6.18 -1.54 25.67
N PRO A 236 7.24 -1.58 26.50
CA PRO A 236 7.08 -1.41 27.94
C PRO A 236 6.23 -0.15 28.18
N GLU A 237 5.24 -0.20 29.09
CA GLU A 237 4.30 0.91 29.33
C GLU A 237 4.99 2.27 29.52
N LYS A 238 6.21 2.24 30.06
CA LYS A 238 7.11 3.38 30.27
C LYS A 238 7.38 4.19 29.00
N LEU A 239 7.43 3.55 27.83
CA LEU A 239 7.68 4.18 26.53
C LEU A 239 6.41 4.62 25.81
N LYS A 240 5.26 3.99 26.09
CA LYS A 240 3.95 4.50 25.63
C LYS A 240 3.66 5.86 26.24
N LYS A 241 3.86 6.02 27.56
CA LYS A 241 3.72 7.33 28.24
C LYS A 241 4.63 8.41 27.67
N LEU A 242 5.82 8.00 27.23
CA LEU A 242 6.88 8.88 26.76
C LEU A 242 6.65 9.39 25.32
N LEU A 243 5.86 8.65 24.53
CA LEU A 243 5.48 8.98 23.15
C LEU A 243 4.05 9.53 23.02
N GLN A 244 3.18 9.38 24.03
CA GLN A 244 1.83 9.97 24.06
C GLN A 244 1.83 11.50 24.19
N GLU A 245 2.96 12.11 24.56
CA GLU A 245 3.11 13.56 24.70
C GLU A 245 3.47 14.29 23.37
N PHE A 246 3.59 13.59 22.23
CA PHE A 246 4.11 14.14 20.95
C PHE A 246 3.42 13.58 19.69
#